data_AF-A0A957ZI66-F1
#
_entry.id   AF-A0A957ZI66-F1
#
_cell.length_a   1.000
_cell.length_b   1.000
_cell.length_c   1.000
_cell.angle_alpha   90.00
_cell.angle_beta   90.00
_cell.angle_gamma   90.00
#
_symmetry.space_group_name_H-M   'P 1'
#
loop_
_entity.id
_entity.type
_entity.pdbx_description
1 polymer ?
#
loop_
_entity_poly.entity_id
_entity_poly.type
_entity_poly.pdbx_seq_one_letter_code
_entity_poly.pdbx_strand_id
1 'polypeptide(L)' 'VRRELGPIATPSQVAFTEKLPKTRSGKIVRRLLKAQELGKDPGDLSTLED' A
#
# COMPACT_ATOMS: atom_id res chain seq x y z
N VAL A 1 -7.49 13.69 -7.99
CA VAL A 1 -6.72 14.06 -6.79
C VAL A 1 -6.53 15.57 -6.63
N ARG A 2 -5.68 16.26 -7.42
CA ARG A 2 -5.41 17.70 -7.22
C ARG A 2 -6.64 18.61 -7.22
N ARG A 3 -7.62 18.34 -8.09
CA ARG A 3 -8.89 19.10 -8.15
C ARG A 3 -9.78 18.89 -6.93
N GLU A 4 -9.73 17.70 -6.32
CA GLU A 4 -10.65 17.31 -5.23
C GLU A 4 -10.04 17.51 -3.85
N LEU A 5 -8.74 17.25 -3.69
CA LEU A 5 -8.01 17.28 -2.42
C LEU A 5 -6.95 18.39 -2.34
N GLY A 6 -6.71 19.12 -3.44
CA GLY A 6 -5.72 20.19 -3.51
C GLY A 6 -4.30 19.71 -3.87
N PRO A 7 -3.36 20.66 -4.07
CA PRO A 7 -2.01 20.37 -4.55
C PRO A 7 -1.18 19.55 -3.55
N ILE A 8 -1.34 19.75 -2.25
CA ILE A 8 -0.58 19.04 -1.20
C ILE A 8 -0.84 17.53 -1.17
N ALA A 9 -2.03 17.10 -1.60
CA ALA A 9 -2.43 15.70 -1.62
C ALA A 9 -2.02 14.97 -2.93
N THR A 10 -1.31 15.66 -3.83
CA THR A 10 -0.87 15.05 -5.09
C THR A 10 0.23 14.03 -4.81
N PRO A 11 0.07 12.74 -5.19
CA PRO A 11 1.11 11.74 -5.01
C PRO A 11 2.36 12.15 -5.80
N SER A 12 3.54 11.95 -5.21
CA SER A 12 4.82 12.17 -5.89
C SER A 12 5.05 11.13 -6.99
N GLN A 13 4.60 9.89 -6.78
CA GLN A 13 4.74 8.78 -7.71
C GLN A 13 3.53 7.84 -7.62
N VAL A 14 3.28 7.08 -8.69
CA VAL A 14 2.23 6.05 -8.76
C VAL A 14 2.81 4.82 -9.45
N ALA A 15 2.83 3.69 -8.74
CA ALA A 15 3.21 2.40 -9.28
C ALA A 15 1.96 1.56 -9.60
N PHE A 16 1.92 0.96 -10.78
CA PHE A 16 0.86 0.05 -11.18
C PHE A 16 1.30 -1.39 -10.91
N THR A 17 0.41 -2.18 -10.32
CA THR A 17 0.65 -3.57 -9.93
C THR A 17 -0.55 -4.41 -10.32
N GLU A 18 -0.34 -5.68 -10.68
CA GLU A 18 -1.45 -6.56 -11.07
C GLU A 18 -2.40 -6.88 -9.91
N LYS A 19 -1.85 -7.00 -8.68
CA LYS A 19 -2.63 -7.29 -7.47
C LYS A 19 -2.07 -6.55 -6.26
N LEU A 20 -2.97 -6.13 -5.38
CA LEU A 20 -2.62 -5.57 -4.08
C LEU A 20 -2.52 -6.67 -3.02
N PRO A 21 -1.55 -6.59 -2.09
CA PRO A 21 -1.44 -7.53 -0.99
C PRO A 21 -2.64 -7.39 -0.07
N LYS A 22 -3.29 -8.50 0.23
CA LYS A 22 -4.52 -8.55 1.02
C LYS A 22 -4.43 -9.63 2.08
N THR A 23 -5.22 -9.51 3.13
CA THR A 23 -5.44 -10.57 4.10
C THR A 23 -6.43 -11.59 3.56
N ARG A 24 -6.53 -12.77 4.19
CA ARG A 24 -7.59 -13.77 3.90
C ARG A 24 -9.04 -13.25 4.06
N SER A 25 -9.21 -12.09 4.68
CA SER A 25 -10.49 -11.38 4.81
C SER A 25 -10.66 -10.24 3.79
N GLY A 26 -9.75 -10.14 2.82
CA GLY A 26 -9.75 -9.15 1.74
C GLY A 26 -9.25 -7.75 2.11
N LYS A 27 -8.75 -7.53 3.35
CA LYS A 27 -8.24 -6.21 3.76
C LYS A 27 -6.87 -5.97 3.16
N ILE A 28 -6.66 -4.82 2.54
CA ILE A 28 -5.36 -4.45 1.97
C ILE A 28 -4.33 -4.26 3.09
N VAL A 29 -3.18 -4.94 2.99
CA VAL A 29 -2.10 -4.89 3.97
C VAL A 29 -1.20 -3.67 3.69
N ARG A 30 -1.72 -2.45 3.90
CA ARG A 30 -1.00 -1.20 3.60
C ARG A 30 0.33 -1.04 4.32
N ARG A 31 0.48 -1.67 5.50
CA ARG A 31 1.75 -1.67 6.24
C ARG A 31 2.88 -2.34 5.46
N LEU A 32 2.60 -3.43 4.74
CA LEU A 32 3.58 -4.09 3.89
C LEU A 32 4.06 -3.15 2.78
N LEU A 33 3.13 -2.52 2.07
CA LEU A 33 3.45 -1.52 1.03
C LEU A 33 4.29 -0.38 1.59
N LYS A 34 3.93 0.15 2.76
CA LYS A 34 4.70 1.21 3.44
C LYS A 34 6.10 0.74 3.83
N ALA A 35 6.25 -0.50 4.30
CA ALA A 35 7.53 -1.05 4.70
C ALA A 35 8.45 -1.26 3.50
N GLN A 36 7.92 -1.71 2.37
CA GLN A 36 8.65 -1.84 1.10
C GLN A 36 9.20 -0.49 0.62
N GLU A 37 8.36 0.55 0.55
CA GLU A 37 8.79 1.89 0.13
C GLU A 37 9.82 2.52 1.09
N LEU A 38 9.75 2.19 2.37
CA LEU A 38 10.67 2.71 3.39
C LEU A 38 11.89 1.83 3.65
N GLY A 39 12.00 0.67 2.99
CA GLY A 39 13.06 -0.32 3.24
C GLY A 39 13.07 -0.85 4.68
N LYS A 40 11.91 -0.96 5.32
CA LYS A 40 11.75 -1.41 6.71
C LYS A 40 11.19 -2.82 6.78
N ASP A 41 11.34 -3.46 7.94
CA ASP A 41 10.69 -4.73 8.22
C ASP A 41 9.16 -4.56 8.25
N PRO A 42 8.40 -5.27 7.40
CA PRO A 42 6.95 -5.23 7.42
C PRO A 42 6.35 -5.87 8.66
N GLY A 43 7.08 -6.65 9.47
CA GLY A 43 6.59 -7.40 10.64
C GLY A 43 5.78 -8.64 10.24
N ASP A 44 4.92 -9.15 11.12
CA ASP A 44 4.18 -10.41 10.85
C ASP A 44 3.22 -10.30 9.65
N LEU A 45 3.34 -11.23 8.71
CA LEU A 45 2.54 -11.33 7.47
C LEU A 45 1.72 -12.63 7.40
N SER A 46 1.61 -13.39 8.48
CA SER A 46 0.89 -14.68 8.56
C SER A 46 -0.56 -14.65 8.06
N THR A 47 -1.18 -13.47 8.03
CA THR A 47 -2.57 -13.26 7.61
C THR A 47 -2.75 -12.95 6.12
N LEU A 48 -1.66 -12.82 5.35
CA LEU A 48 -1.74 -12.61 3.91
C LEU A 48 -2.45 -13.78 3.23
N GLU A 49 -3.23 -13.45 2.20
CA GLU A 49 -3.66 -14.43 1.21
C GLU A 49 -2.55 -14.61 0.15
N ASP A 50 -2.44 -15.82 -0.41
CA ASP A 50 -1.51 -16.13 -1.51
C ASP A 50 -1.84 -15.32 -2.78
#